data_AF-X0X8B9-F1
#
_entry.id   AF-X0X8B9-F1
#
_cell.length_a   1.000
_cell.length_b   1.000
_cell.length_c   1.000
_cell.angle_alpha   90.00
_cell.angle_beta   90.00
_cell.angle_gamma   90.00
#
_symmetry.space_group_name_H-M   'P 1'
#
loop_
_entity.id
_entity.type
_entity.pdbx_description
1 polymer ?
#
loop_
_entity_poly.entity_id
_entity_poly.type
_entity_poly.pdbx_seq_one_letter_code
_entity_poly.pdbx_strand_id
1 'polypeptide(L)'
;LIHKMKQLSSIKEKIERILPEVIKPARYFGGELNVIRKDPEAQNIKVCLAFPDIYDIGQSYIGFYILYHILNKRAGTLCERTFAPWPDMEKIMLREGIPLWSLESFLPVSSFDVIGFTLQYELHYTTVLNMLDLAGIPFIANERDEKHPFIIGGGPCCANPEPVADFFDAFLLGDGEEAFPEMLDVIEKCGLKGMSKKDTLLELAAIESVYVPSLYRQVFSDDGSFTGMEPISEKAAYPVRSRV
;
A
#
# COMPACT_ATOMS: atom_id res chain seq x y z
N LEU A 1 -9.11 -20.07 -14.44
CA LEU A 1 -9.17 -19.02 -15.50
C LEU A 1 -10.58 -18.45 -15.67
N ILE A 2 -11.58 -19.23 -16.11
CA ILE A 2 -12.97 -18.74 -16.33
C ILE A 2 -13.65 -18.21 -15.05
N HIS A 3 -13.32 -18.75 -13.87
CA HIS A 3 -13.91 -18.32 -12.59
C HIS A 3 -13.39 -16.96 -12.09
N LYS A 4 -12.11 -16.62 -12.36
CA LYS A 4 -11.49 -15.34 -11.97
C LYS A 4 -11.84 -14.20 -12.94
N MET A 5 -11.96 -14.47 -14.24
CA MET A 5 -12.46 -13.49 -15.22
C MET A 5 -13.92 -13.09 -14.96
N LYS A 6 -14.75 -14.00 -14.41
CA LYS A 6 -16.12 -13.67 -13.93
C LYS A 6 -16.14 -12.79 -12.67
N GLN A 7 -15.06 -12.77 -11.88
CA GLN A 7 -14.98 -11.96 -10.67
C GLN A 7 -14.57 -10.50 -11.00
N LEU A 8 -13.67 -10.34 -11.99
CA LEU A 8 -13.28 -9.06 -12.60
C LEU A 8 -14.48 -8.33 -13.25
N SER A 9 -15.37 -9.06 -13.92
CA SER A 9 -16.62 -8.47 -14.43
C SER A 9 -17.55 -8.07 -13.27
N SER A 10 -17.51 -8.78 -12.14
CA SER A 10 -18.48 -8.59 -11.05
C SER A 10 -18.30 -7.34 -10.21
N ILE A 11 -17.07 -6.87 -9.92
CA ILE A 11 -16.88 -5.68 -9.06
C ILE A 11 -17.28 -4.43 -9.85
N LYS A 12 -16.76 -4.27 -11.07
CA LYS A 12 -17.10 -3.14 -11.92
C LYS A 12 -18.61 -3.03 -12.16
N GLU A 13 -19.27 -4.14 -12.51
CA GLU A 13 -20.73 -4.18 -12.69
C GLU A 13 -21.50 -3.80 -11.42
N LYS A 14 -21.04 -4.29 -10.25
CA LYS A 14 -21.63 -3.90 -8.95
C LYS A 14 -21.46 -2.41 -8.68
N ILE A 15 -20.26 -1.86 -8.93
CA ILE A 15 -19.98 -0.42 -8.74
C ILE A 15 -20.88 0.40 -9.65
N GLU A 16 -20.91 0.12 -10.96
CA GLU A 16 -21.75 0.84 -11.94
C GLU A 16 -23.22 0.87 -11.53
N ARG A 17 -23.73 -0.21 -10.93
CA ARG A 17 -25.10 -0.29 -10.41
C ARG A 17 -25.37 0.64 -9.23
N ILE A 18 -24.40 0.83 -8.34
CA ILE A 18 -24.57 1.63 -7.11
C ILE A 18 -24.14 3.09 -7.26
N LEU A 19 -23.45 3.47 -8.35
CA LEU A 19 -23.04 4.86 -8.61
C LEU A 19 -24.20 5.88 -8.50
N PRO A 20 -25.44 5.60 -8.93
CA PRO A 20 -26.54 6.54 -8.76
C PRO A 20 -26.95 6.81 -7.31
N GLU A 21 -26.53 5.98 -6.36
CA GLU A 21 -26.88 6.09 -4.93
C GLU A 21 -25.90 6.96 -4.12
N VAL A 22 -24.78 7.38 -4.71
CA VAL A 22 -23.69 8.09 -3.99
C VAL A 22 -23.50 9.54 -4.45
N ILE A 23 -22.95 10.35 -3.56
CA ILE A 23 -22.52 11.72 -3.81
C ILE A 23 -21.24 11.70 -4.64
N LYS A 24 -21.20 12.50 -5.71
CA LYS A 24 -20.06 12.62 -6.64
C LYS A 24 -19.58 11.25 -7.19
N PRO A 25 -20.43 10.54 -7.96
CA PRO A 25 -20.09 9.22 -8.51
C PRO A 25 -18.84 9.21 -9.40
N ALA A 26 -18.47 10.35 -9.98
CA ALA A 26 -17.27 10.52 -10.78
C ALA A 26 -15.98 10.08 -10.05
N ARG A 27 -15.94 10.10 -8.71
CA ARG A 27 -14.81 9.61 -7.89
C ARG A 27 -14.47 8.14 -8.11
N TYR A 28 -15.45 7.36 -8.56
CA TYR A 28 -15.41 5.90 -8.58
C TYR A 28 -15.46 5.32 -10.00
N PHE A 29 -15.65 6.16 -11.01
CA PHE A 29 -15.87 5.74 -12.38
C PHE A 29 -14.60 5.21 -13.07
N GLY A 30 -13.43 5.72 -12.66
CA GLY A 30 -12.15 5.46 -13.33
C GLY A 30 -12.12 5.99 -14.76
N GLY A 31 -11.15 5.53 -15.57
CA GLY A 31 -11.09 5.87 -17.00
C GLY A 31 -10.65 7.31 -17.30
N GLU A 32 -9.89 7.94 -16.41
CA GLU A 32 -9.30 9.26 -16.64
C GLU A 32 -8.40 9.29 -17.89
N LEU A 33 -8.21 10.50 -18.40
CA LEU A 33 -7.20 10.76 -19.42
C LEU A 33 -5.81 10.39 -18.86
N ASN A 34 -5.03 9.65 -19.64
CA ASN A 34 -3.69 9.14 -19.27
C ASN A 34 -3.67 7.97 -18.28
N VAL A 35 -4.79 7.30 -18.04
CA VAL A 35 -4.78 6.00 -17.35
C VAL A 35 -3.90 5.02 -18.11
N ILE A 36 -2.94 4.42 -17.42
CA ILE A 36 -2.09 3.35 -17.95
C ILE A 36 -2.79 2.03 -17.64
N ARG A 37 -3.04 1.23 -18.69
CA ARG A 37 -3.62 -0.12 -18.55
C ARG A 37 -2.61 -1.15 -19.00
N LYS A 38 -2.35 -2.12 -18.13
CA LYS A 38 -1.55 -3.31 -18.41
C LYS A 38 -2.38 -4.55 -18.08
N ASP A 39 -2.09 -5.67 -18.73
CA ASP A 39 -2.71 -6.96 -18.37
C ASP A 39 -2.14 -7.43 -17.03
N PRO A 40 -2.96 -7.53 -15.96
CA PRO A 40 -2.49 -7.93 -14.63
C PRO A 40 -1.87 -9.33 -14.59
N GLU A 41 -2.32 -10.26 -15.44
CA GLU A 41 -1.82 -11.64 -15.47
C GLU A 41 -0.49 -11.76 -16.20
N ALA A 42 -0.11 -10.73 -16.97
CA ALA A 42 1.17 -10.66 -17.68
C ALA A 42 2.26 -9.89 -16.92
N GLN A 43 1.98 -9.42 -15.70
CA GLN A 43 2.94 -8.67 -14.88
C GLN A 43 3.54 -9.56 -13.79
N ASN A 44 4.81 -9.30 -13.46
CA ASN A 44 5.54 -10.00 -12.42
C ASN A 44 5.15 -9.51 -11.02
N ILE A 45 4.82 -8.22 -10.90
CA ILE A 45 4.45 -7.59 -9.62
C ILE A 45 3.31 -6.58 -9.84
N LYS A 46 2.34 -6.61 -8.94
CA LYS A 46 1.19 -5.69 -8.90
C LYS A 46 1.28 -4.82 -7.66
N VAL A 47 1.31 -3.52 -7.87
CA VAL A 47 1.36 -2.49 -6.84
C VAL A 47 0.06 -1.70 -6.84
N CYS A 48 -0.54 -1.53 -5.67
CA CYS A 48 -1.64 -0.59 -5.46
C CYS A 48 -1.14 0.61 -4.66
N LEU A 49 -1.06 1.77 -5.29
CA LEU A 49 -0.81 3.03 -4.59
C LEU A 49 -2.11 3.47 -3.93
N ALA A 50 -2.12 3.50 -2.60
CA ALA A 50 -3.27 3.87 -1.80
C ALA A 50 -3.10 5.29 -1.26
N PHE A 51 -4.10 6.13 -1.50
CA PHE A 51 -4.19 7.44 -0.86
C PHE A 51 -5.27 7.38 0.23
N PRO A 52 -4.92 7.57 1.52
CA PRO A 52 -5.85 7.55 2.66
C PRO A 52 -6.83 8.72 2.75
N ASP A 53 -7.36 9.17 1.61
CA ASP A 53 -8.35 10.23 1.50
C ASP A 53 -9.14 10.03 0.20
N ILE A 54 -10.21 10.81 0.03
CA ILE A 54 -11.02 10.79 -1.18
C ILE A 54 -10.21 11.15 -2.43
N TYR A 55 -10.70 10.63 -3.55
CA TYR A 55 -10.15 10.88 -4.88
C TYR A 55 -9.84 12.36 -5.16
N ASP A 56 -10.75 13.30 -4.85
CA ASP A 56 -10.52 14.74 -5.13
C ASP A 56 -9.23 15.26 -4.46
N ILE A 57 -8.96 14.80 -3.23
CA ILE A 57 -7.79 15.21 -2.45
C ILE A 57 -6.56 14.48 -2.94
N GLY A 58 -6.61 13.15 -3.07
CA GLY A 58 -5.48 12.34 -3.53
C GLY A 58 -4.98 12.73 -4.92
N GLN A 59 -5.90 13.03 -5.84
CA GLN A 59 -5.58 13.53 -7.19
C GLN A 59 -5.01 14.95 -7.21
N SER A 60 -4.95 15.65 -6.08
CA SER A 60 -4.28 16.95 -5.99
C SER A 60 -2.81 16.82 -5.60
N TYR A 61 -2.33 15.63 -5.22
CA TYR A 61 -0.93 15.40 -4.83
C TYR A 61 -0.08 14.95 -6.02
N ILE A 62 0.76 15.84 -6.52
CA ILE A 62 1.59 15.58 -7.71
C ILE A 62 2.55 14.40 -7.52
N GLY A 63 3.17 14.27 -6.34
CA GLY A 63 4.11 13.17 -6.04
C GLY A 63 3.46 11.79 -6.18
N PHE A 64 2.17 11.68 -5.86
CA PHE A 64 1.40 10.45 -6.02
C PHE A 64 1.29 10.02 -7.50
N TYR A 65 1.09 10.97 -8.41
CA TYR A 65 1.07 10.69 -9.84
C TYR A 65 2.45 10.44 -10.43
N ILE A 66 3.47 11.16 -9.96
CA ILE A 66 4.84 10.93 -10.40
C ILE A 66 5.23 9.49 -10.08
N LEU A 67 4.96 9.03 -8.86
CA LEU A 67 5.21 7.66 -8.46
C LEU A 67 4.40 6.65 -9.30
N TYR A 68 3.10 6.90 -9.51
CA TYR A 68 2.27 6.07 -10.40
C TYR A 68 2.89 5.92 -11.80
N HIS A 69 3.41 7.01 -12.37
CA HIS A 69 4.04 7.00 -13.69
C HIS A 69 5.39 6.28 -13.71
N ILE A 70 6.24 6.52 -12.71
CA ILE A 70 7.53 5.85 -12.56
C ILE A 70 7.33 4.34 -12.47
N LEU A 71 6.43 3.88 -11.58
CA LEU A 71 6.17 2.45 -11.40
C LEU A 71 5.55 1.82 -12.65
N ASN A 72 4.67 2.54 -13.36
CA ASN A 72 4.13 2.04 -14.63
C ASN A 72 5.13 2.08 -15.80
N LYS A 73 6.25 2.82 -15.72
CA LYS A 73 7.33 2.70 -16.70
C LYS A 73 8.20 1.46 -16.48
N ARG A 74 8.21 0.92 -15.27
CA ARG A 74 8.93 -0.32 -14.95
C ARG A 74 8.34 -1.50 -15.72
N ALA A 75 9.20 -2.27 -16.38
CA ALA A 75 8.81 -3.48 -17.10
C ALA A 75 8.32 -4.54 -16.11
N GLY A 76 7.27 -5.29 -16.47
CA GLY A 76 6.72 -6.35 -15.61
C GLY A 76 6.00 -5.85 -14.35
N THR A 77 5.78 -4.54 -14.19
CA THR A 77 5.06 -3.96 -13.04
C THR A 77 3.70 -3.42 -13.46
N LEU A 78 2.62 -3.87 -12.82
CA LEU A 78 1.33 -3.18 -12.84
C LEU A 78 1.30 -2.23 -11.65
N CYS A 79 1.02 -0.95 -11.88
CA CYS A 79 0.74 -0.02 -10.79
C CYS A 79 -0.64 0.59 -10.99
N GLU A 80 -1.51 0.42 -10.00
CA GLU A 80 -2.87 0.97 -9.97
C GLU A 80 -3.08 1.80 -8.70
N ARG A 81 -4.15 2.58 -8.65
CA ARG A 81 -4.43 3.52 -7.55
C ARG A 81 -5.70 3.13 -6.83
N THR A 82 -5.78 3.42 -5.54
CA THR A 82 -7.01 3.32 -4.74
C THR A 82 -7.11 4.49 -3.78
N PHE A 83 -8.34 4.83 -3.39
CA PHE A 83 -8.68 5.98 -2.55
C PHE A 83 -9.66 5.55 -1.48
N ALA A 84 -9.69 6.26 -0.37
CA ALA A 84 -10.71 6.03 0.63
C ALA A 84 -12.11 6.39 0.05
N PRO A 85 -13.12 5.53 0.21
CA PRO A 85 -14.48 5.87 -0.20
C PRO A 85 -15.03 6.98 0.72
N TRP A 86 -15.96 7.77 0.19
CA TRP A 86 -16.75 8.66 1.06
C TRP A 86 -17.72 7.84 1.92
N PRO A 87 -18.17 8.33 3.09
CA PRO A 87 -18.99 7.54 4.02
C PRO A 87 -20.32 7.01 3.46
N ASP A 88 -20.85 7.57 2.37
CA ASP A 88 -22.04 7.03 1.69
C ASP A 88 -21.72 5.80 0.83
N MET A 89 -20.63 5.86 0.05
CA MET A 89 -20.11 4.73 -0.71
C MET A 89 -19.68 3.60 0.22
N GLU A 90 -18.96 3.92 1.31
CA GLU A 90 -18.52 2.92 2.29
C GLU A 90 -19.71 2.12 2.86
N LYS A 91 -20.78 2.80 3.26
CA LYS A 91 -22.00 2.13 3.75
C LYS A 91 -22.60 1.17 2.74
N ILE A 92 -22.60 1.54 1.46
CA ILE A 92 -23.11 0.67 0.40
C ILE A 92 -22.16 -0.49 0.14
N MET A 93 -20.84 -0.25 0.15
CA MET A 93 -19.83 -1.30 0.02
C MET A 93 -19.99 -2.37 1.08
N LEU A 94 -20.16 -1.97 2.35
CA LEU A 94 -20.40 -2.87 3.47
C LEU A 94 -21.72 -3.65 3.30
N ARG A 95 -22.80 -2.97 2.89
CA ARG A 95 -24.12 -3.59 2.66
C ARG A 95 -24.07 -4.64 1.55
N GLU A 96 -23.37 -4.35 0.45
CA GLU A 96 -23.35 -5.17 -0.77
C GLU A 96 -22.17 -6.16 -0.82
N GLY A 97 -21.31 -6.15 0.20
CA GLY A 97 -20.10 -6.98 0.26
C GLY A 97 -19.13 -6.67 -0.89
N ILE A 98 -18.92 -5.39 -1.18
CA ILE A 98 -17.98 -4.92 -2.20
C ILE A 98 -16.65 -4.59 -1.51
N PRO A 99 -15.56 -5.31 -1.80
CA PRO A 99 -14.26 -4.99 -1.21
C PRO A 99 -13.70 -3.70 -1.80
N LEU A 100 -12.75 -3.07 -1.11
CA LEU A 100 -11.96 -1.97 -1.67
C LEU A 100 -11.28 -2.42 -2.98
N TRP A 101 -11.31 -1.56 -4.00
CA TRP A 101 -10.84 -1.88 -5.35
C TRP A 101 -9.83 -0.84 -5.88
N SER A 102 -9.13 -1.22 -6.94
CA SER A 102 -8.26 -0.32 -7.71
C SER A 102 -9.02 0.40 -8.82
N LEU A 103 -8.68 1.67 -9.05
CA LEU A 103 -9.45 2.57 -9.92
C LEU A 103 -9.34 2.22 -11.40
N GLU A 104 -8.20 1.70 -11.84
CA GLU A 104 -7.92 1.45 -13.26
C GLU A 104 -8.63 0.21 -13.79
N SER A 105 -8.56 -0.90 -13.04
CA SER A 105 -9.04 -2.22 -13.49
C SER A 105 -10.11 -2.84 -12.58
N PHE A 106 -10.51 -2.17 -11.50
CA PHE A 106 -11.51 -2.67 -10.54
C PHE A 106 -11.10 -4.01 -9.91
N LEU A 107 -9.80 -4.17 -9.64
CA LEU A 107 -9.27 -5.34 -8.94
C LEU A 107 -9.45 -5.17 -7.43
N PRO A 108 -9.78 -6.23 -6.66
CA PRO A 108 -9.72 -6.17 -5.21
C PRO A 108 -8.33 -5.76 -4.74
N VAL A 109 -8.24 -4.81 -3.81
CA VAL A 109 -6.95 -4.31 -3.30
C VAL A 109 -6.13 -5.42 -2.63
N SER A 110 -6.78 -6.40 -2.01
CA SER A 110 -6.13 -7.58 -1.43
C SER A 110 -5.51 -8.53 -2.46
N SER A 111 -5.75 -8.34 -3.76
CA SER A 111 -5.16 -9.16 -4.83
C SER A 111 -3.82 -8.63 -5.37
N PHE A 112 -3.34 -7.50 -4.86
CA PHE A 112 -2.04 -6.93 -5.20
C PHE A 112 -0.93 -7.57 -4.37
N ASP A 113 0.32 -7.45 -4.82
CA ASP A 113 1.49 -7.96 -4.11
C ASP A 113 2.01 -6.92 -3.10
N VAL A 114 1.82 -5.63 -3.42
CA VAL A 114 2.24 -4.49 -2.58
C VAL A 114 1.13 -3.44 -2.54
N ILE A 115 0.87 -2.90 -1.35
CA ILE A 115 0.05 -1.70 -1.14
C ILE A 115 0.93 -0.60 -0.56
N GLY A 116 1.13 0.47 -1.31
CA GLY A 116 1.90 1.64 -0.89
C GLY A 116 0.99 2.78 -0.45
N PHE A 117 0.92 3.05 0.86
CA PHE A 117 0.15 4.16 1.41
C PHE A 117 0.94 5.46 1.45
N THR A 118 0.34 6.53 0.95
CA THR A 118 0.91 7.89 1.07
C THR A 118 0.38 8.61 2.32
N LEU A 119 1.23 8.80 3.32
CA LEU A 119 0.90 9.42 4.61
C LEU A 119 1.32 10.90 4.62
N GLN A 120 0.35 11.79 4.34
CA GLN A 120 0.59 13.23 4.25
C GLN A 120 0.45 13.96 5.59
N TYR A 121 -0.45 13.47 6.46
CA TYR A 121 -0.73 14.01 7.79
C TYR A 121 -1.32 12.90 8.67
N GLU A 122 -1.30 13.10 9.99
CA GLU A 122 -1.58 12.05 10.98
C GLU A 122 -3.02 11.52 10.94
N LEU A 123 -3.99 12.32 10.48
CA LEU A 123 -5.37 11.86 10.32
C LEU A 123 -5.51 10.78 9.24
N HIS A 124 -4.51 10.58 8.37
CA HIS A 124 -4.47 9.45 7.44
C HIS A 124 -4.43 8.10 8.17
N TYR A 125 -3.90 8.04 9.39
CA TYR A 125 -3.65 6.77 10.09
C TYR A 125 -4.91 5.95 10.30
N THR A 126 -6.00 6.58 10.75
CA THR A 126 -7.28 5.90 10.94
C THR A 126 -7.91 5.50 9.61
N THR A 127 -7.71 6.30 8.56
CA THR A 127 -8.22 5.98 7.22
C THR A 127 -7.48 4.79 6.61
N VAL A 128 -6.18 4.62 6.88
CA VAL A 128 -5.44 3.41 6.50
C VAL A 128 -6.11 2.17 7.09
N LEU A 129 -6.47 2.18 8.38
CA LEU A 129 -7.13 1.04 9.02
C LEU A 129 -8.49 0.75 8.39
N ASN A 130 -9.28 1.78 8.08
CA ASN A 130 -10.54 1.63 7.36
C ASN A 130 -10.33 0.99 5.97
N MET A 131 -9.32 1.43 5.23
CA MET A 131 -9.00 0.88 3.91
C MET A 131 -8.53 -0.58 3.99
N LEU A 132 -7.77 -0.95 5.03
CA LEU A 132 -7.40 -2.35 5.29
C LEU A 132 -8.63 -3.21 5.60
N ASP A 133 -9.57 -2.69 6.41
CA ASP A 133 -10.81 -3.39 6.76
C ASP A 133 -11.67 -3.64 5.52
N LEU A 134 -11.88 -2.61 4.70
CA LEU A 134 -12.62 -2.72 3.44
C LEU A 134 -11.93 -3.64 2.42
N ALA A 135 -10.61 -3.80 2.49
CA ALA A 135 -9.86 -4.75 1.67
C ALA A 135 -9.86 -6.18 2.24
N GLY A 136 -10.32 -6.37 3.49
CA GLY A 136 -10.26 -7.63 4.22
C GLY A 136 -8.83 -8.05 4.58
N ILE A 137 -7.96 -7.08 4.89
CA ILE A 137 -6.55 -7.29 5.25
C ILE A 137 -6.39 -7.08 6.77
N PRO A 138 -5.74 -8.01 7.50
CA PRO A 138 -5.45 -7.84 8.92
C PRO A 138 -4.68 -6.55 9.22
N PHE A 139 -5.09 -5.86 10.29
CA PHE A 139 -4.50 -4.58 10.68
C PHE A 139 -3.06 -4.73 11.12
N ILE A 140 -2.80 -5.68 12.02
CA ILE A 140 -1.48 -5.87 12.61
C ILE A 140 -0.57 -6.62 11.65
N ALA A 141 0.64 -6.12 11.46
CA ALA A 141 1.61 -6.68 10.52
C ALA A 141 1.94 -8.15 10.79
N ASN A 142 2.02 -8.55 12.05
CA ASN A 142 2.33 -9.93 12.44
C ASN A 142 1.18 -10.94 12.21
N GLU A 143 -0.03 -10.46 11.91
CA GLU A 143 -1.18 -11.30 11.56
C GLU A 143 -1.27 -11.58 10.05
N ARG A 144 -0.42 -10.93 9.24
CA ARG A 144 -0.38 -11.09 7.78
C ARG A 144 0.58 -12.21 7.37
N ASP A 145 0.05 -13.22 6.68
CA ASP A 145 0.84 -14.32 6.08
C ASP A 145 1.25 -14.02 4.62
N GLU A 146 1.87 -15.00 3.95
CA GLU A 146 2.34 -14.94 2.56
C GLU A 146 1.23 -14.67 1.52
N LYS A 147 -0.05 -14.76 1.90
CA LYS A 147 -1.18 -14.48 1.00
C LYS A 147 -1.56 -13.00 1.00
N HIS A 148 -1.04 -12.23 1.94
CA HIS A 148 -1.37 -10.82 2.11
C HIS A 148 -0.29 -9.92 1.48
N PRO A 149 -0.67 -8.79 0.86
CA PRO A 149 0.28 -7.85 0.28
C PRO A 149 1.25 -7.31 1.33
N PHE A 150 2.42 -6.85 0.87
CA PHE A 150 3.27 -5.97 1.66
C PHE A 150 2.59 -4.62 1.84
N ILE A 151 2.39 -4.20 3.09
CA ILE A 151 1.83 -2.89 3.43
C ILE A 151 2.99 -1.92 3.71
N ILE A 152 3.20 -0.98 2.80
CA ILE A 152 4.33 -0.04 2.84
C ILE A 152 3.83 1.38 3.05
N GLY A 153 4.39 2.09 4.04
CA GLY A 153 4.12 3.51 4.27
C GLY A 153 5.17 4.40 3.60
N GLY A 154 4.74 5.51 3.01
CA GLY A 154 5.61 6.57 2.50
C GLY A 154 5.02 7.96 2.77
N GLY A 155 5.75 9.02 2.40
CA GLY A 155 5.33 10.41 2.62
C GLY A 155 5.85 11.02 3.92
N PRO A 156 5.59 12.32 4.17
CA PRO A 156 6.25 13.10 5.21
C PRO A 156 6.04 12.56 6.63
N CYS A 157 4.88 11.97 6.94
CA CYS A 157 4.62 11.37 8.25
C CYS A 157 5.54 10.19 8.57
N CYS A 158 6.16 9.56 7.57
CA CYS A 158 7.09 8.45 7.80
C CYS A 158 8.37 8.89 8.51
N ALA A 159 8.67 10.20 8.60
CA ALA A 159 9.78 10.69 9.42
C ALA A 159 9.64 10.33 10.91
N ASN A 160 8.43 10.00 11.38
CA ASN A 160 8.18 9.45 12.71
C ASN A 160 7.14 8.31 12.61
N PRO A 161 7.54 7.10 12.19
CA PRO A 161 6.61 6.04 11.83
C PRO A 161 6.10 5.24 13.04
N GLU A 162 6.78 5.31 14.19
CA GLU A 162 6.49 4.53 15.41
C GLU A 162 5.04 4.58 15.90
N PRO A 163 4.30 5.72 15.84
CA PRO A 163 2.90 5.75 16.26
C PRO A 163 1.98 4.80 15.51
N VAL A 164 2.36 4.33 14.32
CA VAL A 164 1.58 3.41 13.49
C VAL A 164 2.37 2.18 13.03
N ALA A 165 3.55 1.96 13.60
CA ALA A 165 4.49 0.98 13.09
C ALA A 165 3.96 -0.46 13.09
N ASP A 166 3.12 -0.81 14.08
CA ASP A 166 2.50 -2.13 14.19
C ASP A 166 1.57 -2.50 13.01
N PHE A 167 1.10 -1.50 12.25
CA PHE A 167 0.18 -1.70 11.14
C PHE A 167 0.86 -1.86 9.78
N PHE A 168 2.16 -1.60 9.69
CA PHE A 168 2.91 -1.58 8.43
C PHE A 168 4.00 -2.64 8.43
N ASP A 169 4.26 -3.21 7.25
CA ASP A 169 5.35 -4.17 7.08
C ASP A 169 6.70 -3.43 6.92
N ALA A 170 6.68 -2.28 6.24
CA ALA A 170 7.84 -1.40 6.08
C ALA A 170 7.44 0.06 5.85
N PHE A 171 8.36 0.98 6.06
CA PHE A 171 8.26 2.39 5.73
C PHE A 171 9.41 2.81 4.83
N LEU A 172 9.12 3.65 3.84
CA LEU A 172 10.10 4.33 3.02
C LEU A 172 10.29 5.75 3.54
N LEU A 173 11.52 6.10 3.91
CA LEU A 173 11.91 7.40 4.44
C LEU A 173 12.53 8.27 3.33
N GLY A 174 11.91 9.41 3.06
CA GLY A 174 12.40 10.34 2.04
C GLY A 174 11.77 10.10 0.66
N ASP A 175 12.55 10.28 -0.41
CA ASP A 175 12.04 10.23 -1.78
C ASP A 175 11.74 8.79 -2.25
N GLY A 176 10.50 8.56 -2.65
CA GLY A 176 10.00 7.30 -3.18
C GLY A 176 10.27 7.07 -4.66
N GLU A 177 10.64 8.10 -5.41
CA GLU A 177 10.84 8.03 -6.87
C GLU A 177 11.94 7.03 -7.26
N GLU A 178 13.00 6.94 -6.47
CA GLU A 178 14.09 5.98 -6.68
C GLU A 178 14.02 4.78 -5.74
N ALA A 179 13.73 5.02 -4.45
CA ALA A 179 13.79 3.97 -3.45
C ALA A 179 12.63 2.97 -3.59
N PHE A 180 11.44 3.39 -4.04
CA PHE A 180 10.33 2.45 -4.16
C PHE A 180 10.53 1.44 -5.32
N PRO A 181 10.98 1.84 -6.53
CA PRO A 181 11.41 0.88 -7.55
C PRO A 181 12.45 -0.13 -7.05
N GLU A 182 13.44 0.31 -6.26
CA GLU A 182 14.47 -0.54 -5.67
C GLU A 182 13.87 -1.56 -4.68
N MET A 183 12.90 -1.15 -3.86
CA MET A 183 12.15 -2.08 -3.01
C MET A 183 11.39 -3.12 -3.85
N LEU A 184 10.78 -2.72 -4.97
CA LEU A 184 10.07 -3.65 -5.86
C LEU A 184 11.04 -4.64 -6.52
N ASP A 185 12.25 -4.23 -6.89
CA ASP A 185 13.31 -5.15 -7.35
C ASP A 185 13.60 -6.23 -6.31
N VAL A 186 13.72 -5.84 -5.04
CA VAL A 186 13.98 -6.77 -3.93
C VAL A 186 12.80 -7.72 -3.74
N ILE A 187 11.57 -7.21 -3.69
CA ILE A 187 10.35 -8.02 -3.51
C ILE A 187 10.18 -9.01 -4.67
N GLU A 188 10.30 -8.55 -5.91
CA GLU A 188 10.20 -9.39 -7.12
C GLU A 188 11.26 -10.50 -7.11
N LYS A 189 12.53 -10.16 -6.81
CA LYS A 189 13.63 -11.13 -6.72
C LYS A 189 13.42 -12.15 -5.59
N CYS A 190 12.90 -11.73 -4.45
CA CYS A 190 12.61 -12.62 -3.32
C CYS A 190 11.45 -13.56 -3.65
N GLY A 191 10.39 -13.04 -4.27
CA GLY A 191 9.25 -13.83 -4.76
C GLY A 191 9.68 -14.92 -5.75
N LEU A 192 10.53 -14.58 -6.73
CA LEU A 192 11.08 -15.55 -7.69
C LEU A 192 11.92 -16.65 -7.04
N LYS A 193 12.51 -16.39 -5.87
CA LYS A 193 13.27 -17.36 -5.07
C LYS A 193 12.39 -18.16 -4.10
N GLY A 194 11.10 -17.84 -3.99
CA GLY A 194 10.20 -18.44 -3.01
C GLY A 194 10.58 -18.09 -1.56
N MET A 195 11.19 -16.93 -1.34
CA MET A 195 11.53 -16.46 0.01
C MET A 195 10.26 -16.10 0.79
N SER A 196 10.29 -16.27 2.11
CA SER A 196 9.19 -15.85 2.97
C SER A 196 9.05 -14.32 3.00
N LYS A 197 7.89 -13.83 3.42
CA LYS A 197 7.64 -12.41 3.69
C LYS A 197 8.64 -11.87 4.71
N LYS A 198 8.93 -12.64 5.78
CA LYS A 198 9.92 -12.28 6.79
C LYS A 198 11.33 -12.13 6.21
N ASP A 199 11.76 -13.07 5.36
CA ASP A 199 13.08 -13.00 4.74
C ASP A 199 13.16 -11.86 3.73
N THR A 200 12.07 -11.58 3.01
CA THR A 200 11.96 -10.43 2.11
C THR A 200 12.09 -9.11 2.87
N LEU A 201 11.46 -8.99 4.05
CA LEU A 201 11.60 -7.82 4.92
C LEU A 201 13.04 -7.63 5.42
N LEU A 202 13.76 -8.72 5.69
CA LEU A 202 15.20 -8.65 6.02
C LEU A 202 16.04 -8.12 4.85
N GLU A 203 15.73 -8.50 3.61
CA GLU A 203 16.41 -7.93 2.43
C GLU A 203 16.03 -6.47 2.19
N LEU A 204 14.77 -6.10 2.42
CA LEU A 204 14.31 -4.72 2.30
C LEU A 204 14.99 -3.78 3.31
N ALA A 205 15.22 -4.24 4.54
CA ALA A 205 15.91 -3.46 5.57
C ALA A 205 17.37 -3.11 5.24
N ALA A 206 17.97 -3.79 4.25
CA ALA A 206 19.30 -3.46 3.77
C ALA A 206 19.32 -2.19 2.88
N ILE A 207 18.15 -1.73 2.42
CA ILE A 207 18.01 -0.45 1.72
C ILE A 207 18.05 0.67 2.77
N GLU A 208 18.99 1.59 2.62
CA GLU A 208 19.30 2.64 3.62
C GLU A 208 18.08 3.45 4.09
N SER A 209 17.11 3.69 3.20
CA SER A 209 15.90 4.47 3.45
C SER A 209 14.68 3.65 3.88
N VAL A 210 14.83 2.34 4.09
CA VAL A 210 13.72 1.47 4.46
C VAL A 210 13.78 1.12 5.94
N TYR A 211 12.74 1.52 6.67
CA TYR A 211 12.53 1.14 8.05
C TYR A 211 11.55 -0.04 8.13
N VAL A 212 11.98 -1.15 8.70
CA VAL A 212 11.14 -2.34 8.93
C VAL A 212 10.91 -2.48 10.44
N PRO A 213 9.73 -2.11 10.97
CA PRO A 213 9.49 -2.04 12.42
C PRO A 213 9.81 -3.32 13.19
N SER A 214 9.45 -4.46 12.61
CA SER A 214 9.66 -5.78 13.23
C SER A 214 11.13 -6.15 13.46
N LEU A 215 12.08 -5.36 12.95
CA LEU A 215 13.52 -5.56 13.10
C LEU A 215 14.15 -4.63 14.15
N TYR A 216 13.34 -3.93 14.95
CA TYR A 216 13.82 -3.07 16.03
C TYR A 216 13.10 -3.37 17.33
N ARG A 217 13.75 -3.05 18.45
CA ARG A 217 13.16 -3.08 19.79
C ARG A 217 13.33 -1.74 20.48
N GLN A 218 12.31 -1.34 21.23
CA GLN A 218 12.38 -0.19 22.13
C GLN A 218 13.26 -0.54 23.34
N VAL A 219 14.12 0.38 23.74
CA VAL A 219 14.96 0.29 24.93
C VAL A 219 14.44 1.28 25.96
N PHE A 220 14.29 0.80 27.19
CA PHE A 220 13.87 1.58 28.34
C PHE A 220 14.93 1.50 29.43
N SER A 221 15.11 2.57 30.19
CA SER A 221 15.94 2.55 31.38
C SER A 221 15.22 1.88 32.56
N ASP A 222 15.93 1.68 33.67
CA ASP A 222 15.39 1.06 34.89
C ASP A 222 14.20 1.84 35.48
N ASP A 223 14.10 3.15 35.22
CA ASP A 223 12.97 3.98 35.67
C ASP A 223 11.75 3.96 34.72
N GLY A 224 11.85 3.21 33.61
CA GLY A 224 10.79 3.08 32.61
C GLY A 224 10.78 4.18 31.54
N SER A 225 11.74 5.12 31.55
CA SER A 225 11.88 6.11 30.48
C SER A 225 12.42 5.50 29.19
N PHE A 226 11.86 5.91 28.06
CA PHE A 226 12.33 5.51 26.74
C PHE A 226 13.71 6.10 26.45
N THR A 227 14.68 5.25 26.09
CA THR A 227 16.07 5.66 25.83
C THR A 227 16.49 5.55 24.37
N GLY A 228 15.74 4.80 23.55
CA GLY A 228 16.01 4.69 22.12
C GLY A 228 15.53 3.37 21.51
N MET A 229 15.94 3.14 20.27
CA MET A 229 15.68 1.91 19.52
C MET A 229 16.98 1.16 19.26
N GLU A 230 16.91 -0.16 19.24
CA GLU A 230 18.02 -1.03 18.84
C GLU A 230 17.58 -1.98 17.72
N PRO A 231 18.39 -2.17 16.66
CA PRO A 231 18.13 -3.20 15.68
C PRO A 231 18.30 -4.59 16.32
N ILE A 232 17.38 -5.50 16.01
CA ILE A 232 17.46 -6.92 16.43
C ILE A 232 17.93 -7.85 15.30
N SER A 233 18.33 -7.27 14.15
CA SER A 233 18.88 -7.95 12.98
C SER A 233 20.11 -7.21 12.46
N GLU A 234 21.14 -7.95 12.05
CA GLU A 234 22.36 -7.37 11.47
C GLU A 234 22.10 -6.64 10.14
N LYS A 235 21.01 -6.97 9.45
CA LYS A 235 20.61 -6.29 8.19
C LYS A 235 19.89 -4.97 8.40
N ALA A 236 19.43 -4.68 9.62
CA ALA A 236 18.68 -3.47 9.91
C ALA A 236 19.64 -2.33 10.25
N ALA A 237 19.61 -1.25 9.45
CA ALA A 237 20.44 -0.07 9.68
C ALA A 237 19.95 0.75 10.88
N TYR A 238 20.87 1.24 11.72
CA TYR A 238 20.51 2.22 12.75
C TYR A 238 21.59 3.31 12.85
N PRO A 239 21.26 4.60 12.64
CA PRO A 239 19.92 5.10 12.25
C PRO A 239 19.58 4.75 10.78
N VAL A 240 18.28 4.56 10.49
CA VAL A 240 17.76 4.55 9.11
C VAL A 240 17.82 5.97 8.57
N ARG A 241 18.28 6.16 7.33
CA ARG A 241 18.52 7.49 6.75
C ARG A 241 17.58 7.74 5.58
N SER A 242 16.92 8.88 5.60
CA SER A 242 16.06 9.29 4.48
C SER A 242 16.87 9.50 3.21
N ARG A 243 16.34 9.04 2.07
CA ARG A 243 16.86 9.41 0.75
C ARG A 243 16.33 10.79 0.37
N VAL A 244 17.21 11.70 -0.08
CA VAL A 244 16.87 13.08 -0.46
C VAL A 244 17.27 13.32 -1.91
#